data_AF-A0A1A2PX14-F1
#
_entry.id   AF-A0A1A2PX14-F1
#
_cell.length_a   1.000
_cell.length_b   1.000
_cell.length_c   1.000
_cell.angle_alpha   90.00
_cell.angle_beta   90.00
_cell.angle_gamma   90.00
#
_symmetry.space_group_name_H-M   'P 1'
#
loop_
_entity.id
_entity.type
_entity.pdbx_description
1 polymer ?
#
loop_
_entity_poly.entity_id
_entity_poly.type
_entity_poly.pdbx_seq_one_letter_code
_entity_poly.pdbx_strand_id
1 'polypeptide(L)'
;MTTLRQHIEDLDVESWAALTRRAAIAAVEAAQQCGQTPSPELAAVAAMSERELIEHRNRFGAAPKRLSPVMQLVQADHLRAVAEQRMREAEQARQDAEAAAELARAEAEESARAAEDARERARAAKAEAAQRAAEHAAELRSAQAALEDARAEVERAQADAASFVAAAEEQARAADERAQERAAERREERKSAQQALEEVRAELERVRAEATAEIAAAQEQARAADERAEQRLVERAEERGLAHQSVEELRGDVEQLRADSEAAVAAAQGRAEGEVAAAKAALARARADADDAIAQVRAACAAEVEAARGQTEQALAALHAAEAAAAQARAQAHASEPAAGQLLSVPIPPAEVRAYTGHIEDVLAAAGDLNFTLEAALGSEARPLQTASVVAQVTRVQHQASDLLEHLRGLTTLGLDAAHTYVEAASRTYGGLLVRIAAATQQLANEGRTDAAVIDSVTAMLGAHPWRSR
;
A
#
# COMPACT_ATOMS: atom_id res chain seq x y z
N MET A 1 63.95 -61.83 179.81
CA MET A 1 62.52 -61.86 179.43
C MET A 1 61.88 -60.47 179.62
N THR A 2 62.40 -59.42 178.97
CA THR A 2 61.91 -58.03 179.19
C THR A 2 61.95 -57.16 177.93
N THR A 3 63.07 -57.13 177.21
CA THR A 3 63.26 -56.27 176.01
C THR A 3 62.31 -56.55 174.84
N LEU A 4 61.99 -57.82 174.60
CA LEU A 4 61.14 -58.26 173.49
C LEU A 4 59.67 -57.83 173.67
N ARG A 5 59.19 -57.73 174.92
CA ARG A 5 57.81 -57.33 175.23
C ARG A 5 57.58 -55.84 174.95
N GLN A 6 58.54 -54.98 175.30
CA GLN A 6 58.49 -53.54 174.97
C GLN A 6 58.50 -53.29 173.45
N HIS A 7 59.32 -54.00 172.68
CA HIS A 7 59.33 -53.86 171.22
C HIS A 7 57.99 -54.28 170.56
N ILE A 8 57.23 -55.20 171.16
CA ILE A 8 55.89 -55.59 170.69
C ILE A 8 54.81 -54.54 171.08
N GLU A 9 55.06 -53.76 172.13
CA GLU A 9 54.19 -52.67 172.58
C GLU A 9 54.40 -51.38 171.77
N ASP A 10 55.62 -51.06 171.36
CA ASP A 10 55.96 -49.85 170.60
C ASP A 10 55.74 -49.95 169.07
N LEU A 11 55.39 -51.13 168.54
CA LEU A 11 54.96 -51.30 167.14
C LEU A 11 53.59 -50.64 166.89
N ASP A 12 53.46 -49.95 165.75
CA ASP A 12 52.17 -49.47 165.26
C ASP A 12 51.21 -50.64 164.98
N VAL A 13 49.90 -50.35 164.91
CA VAL A 13 48.86 -51.38 164.90
C VAL A 13 48.86 -52.18 163.58
N GLU A 14 49.20 -51.56 162.46
CA GLU A 14 49.23 -52.21 161.14
C GLU A 14 50.48 -53.09 161.01
N SER A 15 51.65 -52.55 161.36
CA SER A 15 52.92 -53.27 161.42
C SER A 15 52.87 -54.45 162.40
N TRP A 16 52.25 -54.28 163.58
CA TRP A 16 52.06 -55.38 164.51
C TRP A 16 51.20 -56.51 163.93
N ALA A 17 50.11 -56.17 163.24
CA ALA A 17 49.20 -57.17 162.68
C ALA A 17 49.86 -57.98 161.57
N ALA A 18 50.55 -57.32 160.64
CA ALA A 18 51.31 -57.98 159.58
C ALA A 18 52.40 -58.90 160.14
N LEU A 19 53.16 -58.43 161.15
CA LEU A 19 54.26 -59.19 161.75
C LEU A 19 53.76 -60.38 162.58
N THR A 20 52.68 -60.20 163.33
CA THR A 20 52.05 -61.26 164.15
C THR A 20 51.46 -62.36 163.26
N ARG A 21 50.76 -61.99 162.17
CA ARG A 21 50.22 -62.94 161.20
C ARG A 21 51.31 -63.81 160.60
N ARG A 22 52.38 -63.17 160.13
CA ARG A 22 53.53 -63.85 159.50
C ARG A 22 54.24 -64.81 160.48
N ALA A 23 54.38 -64.41 161.74
CA ALA A 23 54.96 -65.27 162.77
C ALA A 23 54.06 -66.48 163.10
N ALA A 24 52.74 -66.29 163.17
CA ALA A 24 51.79 -67.36 163.43
C ALA A 24 51.74 -68.40 162.29
N ILE A 25 51.71 -67.94 161.03
CA ILE A 25 51.77 -68.82 159.84
C ILE A 25 53.04 -69.69 159.88
N ALA A 26 54.21 -69.07 160.06
CA ALA A 26 55.48 -69.79 160.12
C ALA A 26 55.55 -70.81 161.29
N ALA A 27 54.93 -70.51 162.43
CA ALA A 27 54.86 -71.44 163.56
C ALA A 27 53.93 -72.65 163.29
N VAL A 28 52.81 -72.44 162.58
CA VAL A 28 51.88 -73.50 162.18
C VAL A 28 52.52 -74.42 161.14
N GLU A 29 53.20 -73.85 160.13
CA GLU A 29 53.96 -74.61 159.13
C GLU A 29 55.07 -75.47 159.75
N ALA A 30 55.84 -74.90 160.69
CA ALA A 30 56.90 -75.63 161.39
C ALA A 30 56.37 -76.80 162.24
N ALA A 31 55.22 -76.62 162.92
CA ALA A 31 54.61 -77.70 163.69
C ALA A 31 54.15 -78.86 162.79
N GLN A 32 53.52 -78.56 161.65
CA GLN A 32 53.10 -79.55 160.66
C GLN A 32 54.29 -80.32 160.06
N GLN A 33 55.40 -79.64 159.74
CA GLN A 33 56.62 -80.28 159.25
C GLN A 33 57.24 -81.25 160.26
N CYS A 34 57.15 -80.95 161.55
CA CYS A 34 57.63 -81.81 162.64
C CYS A 34 56.66 -82.95 163.02
N GLY A 35 55.55 -83.13 162.28
CA GLY A 35 54.54 -84.17 162.56
C GLY A 35 53.75 -83.94 163.86
N GLN A 36 53.78 -82.71 164.40
CA GLN A 36 53.03 -82.34 165.60
C GLN A 36 51.75 -81.58 165.21
N THR A 37 50.64 -81.85 165.90
CA THR A 37 49.44 -81.03 165.75
C THR A 37 49.71 -79.61 166.27
N PRO A 38 49.59 -78.55 165.45
CA PRO A 38 49.78 -77.17 165.91
C PRO A 38 48.75 -76.81 167.00
N SER A 39 49.17 -75.98 167.96
CA SER A 39 48.25 -75.45 168.98
C SER A 39 47.09 -74.70 168.30
N PRO A 40 45.82 -74.92 168.70
CA PRO A 40 44.66 -74.33 168.04
C PRO A 40 44.66 -72.79 168.08
N GLU A 41 45.27 -72.19 169.12
CA GLU A 41 45.39 -70.73 169.23
C GLU A 41 46.31 -70.13 168.15
N LEU A 42 47.43 -70.81 167.83
CA LEU A 42 48.34 -70.36 166.76
C LEU A 42 47.73 -70.57 165.37
N ALA A 43 47.00 -71.67 165.18
CA ALA A 43 46.25 -71.93 163.95
C ALA A 43 45.16 -70.86 163.70
N ALA A 44 44.46 -70.42 164.75
CA ALA A 44 43.49 -69.34 164.65
C ALA A 44 44.14 -68.00 164.24
N VAL A 45 45.22 -67.58 164.92
CA VAL A 45 45.93 -66.31 164.60
C VAL A 45 46.53 -66.33 163.19
N ALA A 46 46.99 -67.48 162.70
CA ALA A 46 47.49 -67.63 161.33
C ALA A 46 46.38 -67.50 160.26
N ALA A 47 45.15 -67.95 160.57
CA ALA A 47 44.01 -67.90 159.65
C ALA A 47 43.38 -66.51 159.53
N MET A 48 43.53 -65.65 160.55
CA MET A 48 43.00 -64.27 160.53
C MET A 48 43.68 -63.39 159.48
N SER A 49 42.93 -62.46 158.89
CA SER A 49 43.45 -61.40 158.04
C SER A 49 44.12 -60.29 158.85
N GLU A 50 44.94 -59.46 158.21
CA GLU A 50 45.57 -58.31 158.88
C GLU A 50 44.54 -57.31 159.44
N ARG A 51 43.41 -57.11 158.75
CA ARG A 51 42.31 -56.28 159.27
C ARG A 51 41.68 -56.87 160.54
N GLU A 52 41.44 -58.18 160.57
CA GLU A 52 40.88 -58.85 161.75
C GLU A 52 41.88 -58.88 162.91
N LEU A 53 43.19 -58.96 162.64
CA LEU A 53 44.24 -58.85 163.66
C LEU A 53 44.37 -57.43 164.21
N ILE A 54 44.29 -56.40 163.36
CA ILE A 54 44.15 -54.99 163.79
C ILE A 54 42.93 -54.85 164.71
N GLU A 55 41.77 -55.38 164.31
CA GLU A 55 40.54 -55.33 165.10
C GLU A 55 40.67 -56.10 166.42
N HIS A 56 41.37 -57.24 166.44
CA HIS A 56 41.64 -58.04 167.63
C HIS A 56 42.58 -57.33 168.62
N ARG A 57 43.68 -56.70 168.16
CA ARG A 57 44.53 -55.85 169.03
C ARG A 57 43.79 -54.60 169.50
N ASN A 58 42.92 -54.02 168.69
CA ASN A 58 42.10 -52.88 169.10
C ASN A 58 41.01 -53.26 170.13
N ARG A 59 40.51 -54.51 170.14
CA ARG A 59 39.55 -55.00 171.17
C ARG A 59 40.21 -55.53 172.44
N PHE A 60 41.32 -56.27 172.33
CA PHE A 60 41.90 -57.04 173.43
C PHE A 60 43.33 -56.64 173.82
N GLY A 61 43.95 -55.72 173.09
CA GLY A 61 45.27 -55.18 173.41
C GLY A 61 45.26 -54.13 174.51
N ALA A 62 46.44 -53.72 174.97
CA ALA A 62 46.59 -52.58 175.87
C ALA A 62 46.06 -51.30 175.17
N ALA A 63 45.21 -50.55 175.86
CA ALA A 63 44.61 -49.34 175.30
C ALA A 63 45.68 -48.33 174.83
N PRO A 64 45.51 -47.68 173.68
CA PRO A 64 46.48 -46.71 173.18
C PRO A 64 46.71 -45.61 174.21
N LYS A 65 47.98 -45.28 174.49
CA LYS A 65 48.37 -44.23 175.44
C LYS A 65 47.64 -42.94 175.07
N ARG A 66 46.81 -42.41 175.98
CA ARG A 66 46.05 -41.17 175.74
C ARG A 66 47.04 -40.06 175.39
N LEU A 67 46.94 -39.56 174.16
CA LEU A 67 47.78 -38.46 173.69
C LEU A 67 47.53 -37.21 174.55
N SER A 68 48.59 -36.46 174.86
CA SER A 68 48.48 -35.19 175.60
C SER A 68 47.52 -34.23 174.87
N PRO A 69 46.71 -33.42 175.58
CA PRO A 69 45.77 -32.47 174.95
C PRO A 69 46.40 -31.56 173.88
N VAL A 70 47.69 -31.22 174.03
CA VAL A 70 48.44 -30.42 173.04
C VAL A 70 48.58 -31.16 171.70
N MET A 71 48.81 -32.47 171.70
CA MET A 71 48.93 -33.27 170.47
C MET A 71 47.58 -33.45 169.76
N GLN A 72 46.47 -33.47 170.50
CA GLN A 72 45.13 -33.51 169.92
C GLN A 72 44.82 -32.20 169.16
N LEU A 73 45.25 -31.05 169.69
CA LEU A 73 45.09 -29.76 169.02
C LEU A 73 45.93 -29.67 167.74
N VAL A 74 47.19 -30.11 167.78
CA VAL A 74 48.04 -30.20 166.58
C VAL A 74 47.45 -31.15 165.52
N GLN A 75 46.86 -32.27 165.93
CA GLN A 75 46.18 -33.20 165.01
C GLN A 75 44.93 -32.56 164.39
N ALA A 76 44.14 -31.80 165.17
CA ALA A 76 42.97 -31.09 164.68
C ALA A 76 43.35 -29.99 163.67
N ASP A 77 44.38 -29.20 163.95
CA ASP A 77 44.89 -28.17 163.03
C ASP A 77 45.48 -28.77 161.75
N HIS A 78 46.17 -29.92 161.82
CA HIS A 78 46.63 -30.63 160.63
C HIS A 78 45.47 -31.13 159.76
N LEU A 79 44.45 -31.75 160.37
CA LEU A 79 43.25 -32.20 159.64
C LEU A 79 42.48 -31.01 159.02
N ARG A 80 42.43 -29.88 159.72
CA ARG A 80 41.87 -28.63 159.19
C ARG A 80 42.66 -28.13 157.98
N ALA A 81 43.99 -28.08 158.05
CA ALA A 81 44.83 -27.64 156.94
C ALA A 81 44.67 -28.54 155.70
N VAL A 82 44.59 -29.86 155.90
CA VAL A 82 44.32 -30.82 154.80
C VAL A 82 42.90 -30.64 154.23
N ALA A 83 41.90 -30.33 155.06
CA ALA A 83 40.55 -30.04 154.58
C ALA A 83 40.48 -28.71 153.80
N GLU A 84 41.17 -27.66 154.27
CA GLU A 84 41.28 -26.39 153.55
C GLU A 84 42.04 -26.53 152.23
N GLN A 85 43.11 -27.35 152.18
CA GLN A 85 43.81 -27.68 150.94
C GLN A 85 42.89 -28.42 149.95
N ARG A 86 42.21 -29.49 150.39
CA ARG A 86 41.27 -30.24 149.55
C ARG A 86 40.10 -29.39 149.05
N MET A 87 39.63 -28.43 149.85
CA MET A 87 38.62 -27.46 149.41
C MET A 87 39.15 -26.58 148.27
N ARG A 88 40.39 -26.07 148.38
CA ARG A 88 41.02 -25.27 147.31
C ARG A 88 41.27 -26.10 146.05
N GLU A 89 41.74 -27.33 146.19
CA GLU A 89 41.93 -28.26 145.07
C GLU A 89 40.61 -28.60 144.36
N ALA A 90 39.52 -28.82 145.12
CA ALA A 90 38.20 -29.06 144.56
C ALA A 90 37.60 -27.82 143.88
N GLU A 91 37.79 -26.63 144.45
CA GLU A 91 37.34 -25.37 143.85
C GLU A 91 38.15 -25.03 142.58
N GLN A 92 39.46 -25.28 142.57
CA GLN A 92 40.29 -25.15 141.36
C GLN A 92 39.85 -26.16 140.29
N ALA A 93 39.69 -27.44 140.62
CA ALA A 93 39.22 -28.46 139.68
C ALA A 93 37.82 -28.15 139.13
N ARG A 94 36.96 -27.50 139.92
CA ARG A 94 35.68 -26.98 139.48
C ARG A 94 35.85 -25.82 138.49
N GLN A 95 36.70 -24.83 138.80
CA GLN A 95 36.97 -23.70 137.90
C GLN A 95 37.61 -24.16 136.58
N ASP A 96 38.54 -25.12 136.63
CA ASP A 96 39.15 -25.73 135.44
C ASP A 96 38.10 -26.50 134.60
N ALA A 97 37.17 -27.20 135.24
CA ALA A 97 36.06 -27.88 134.56
C ALA A 97 35.02 -26.91 133.97
N GLU A 98 34.72 -25.81 134.66
CA GLU A 98 33.87 -24.73 134.15
C GLU A 98 34.53 -24.06 132.92
N ALA A 99 35.82 -23.72 132.99
CA ALA A 99 36.59 -23.16 131.88
C ALA A 99 36.71 -24.13 130.68
N ALA A 100 36.94 -25.43 130.92
CA ALA A 100 36.95 -26.45 129.87
C ALA A 100 35.56 -26.62 129.21
N ALA A 101 34.48 -26.51 129.99
CA ALA A 101 33.11 -26.56 129.46
C ALA A 101 32.76 -25.29 128.65
N GLU A 102 33.26 -24.11 129.04
CA GLU A 102 33.13 -22.88 128.26
C GLU A 102 33.92 -22.95 126.94
N LEU A 103 35.17 -23.42 126.97
CA LEU A 103 35.97 -23.63 125.75
C LEU A 103 35.29 -24.61 124.79
N ALA A 104 34.83 -25.77 125.29
CA ALA A 104 34.14 -26.76 124.48
C ALA A 104 32.81 -26.25 123.88
N ARG A 105 32.11 -25.33 124.58
CA ARG A 105 30.94 -24.64 124.02
C ARG A 105 31.33 -23.65 122.92
N ALA A 106 32.38 -22.86 123.13
CA ALA A 106 32.87 -21.93 122.13
C ALA A 106 33.33 -22.64 120.86
N GLU A 107 34.11 -23.72 120.98
CA GLU A 107 34.53 -24.56 119.85
C GLU A 107 33.33 -25.24 119.13
N ALA A 108 32.31 -25.67 119.88
CA ALA A 108 31.09 -26.23 119.31
C ALA A 108 30.25 -25.18 118.57
N GLU A 109 30.15 -23.95 119.10
CA GLU A 109 29.48 -22.84 118.44
C GLU A 109 30.24 -22.39 117.18
N GLU A 110 31.56 -22.30 117.21
CA GLU A 110 32.39 -21.98 116.05
C GLU A 110 32.27 -23.08 114.97
N SER A 111 32.31 -24.36 115.38
CA SER A 111 32.10 -25.50 114.49
C SER A 111 30.69 -25.51 113.88
N ALA A 112 29.66 -25.13 114.65
CA ALA A 112 28.29 -25.02 114.16
C ALA A 112 28.17 -23.90 113.11
N ARG A 113 28.71 -22.70 113.39
CA ARG A 113 28.74 -21.57 112.44
C ARG A 113 29.51 -21.93 111.16
N ALA A 114 30.69 -22.54 111.29
CA ALA A 114 31.47 -22.99 110.13
C ALA A 114 30.73 -24.04 109.28
N ALA A 115 29.96 -24.93 109.92
CA ALA A 115 29.12 -25.91 109.23
C ALA A 115 27.89 -25.26 108.56
N GLU A 116 27.31 -24.23 109.16
CA GLU A 116 26.24 -23.42 108.56
C GLU A 116 26.76 -22.63 107.35
N ASP A 117 27.86 -21.89 107.49
CA ASP A 117 28.53 -21.18 106.39
C ASP A 117 28.92 -22.11 105.22
N ALA A 118 29.34 -23.34 105.53
CA ALA A 118 29.64 -24.36 104.52
C ALA A 118 28.37 -24.86 103.81
N ARG A 119 27.26 -25.04 104.54
CA ARG A 119 25.96 -25.41 103.97
C ARG A 119 25.37 -24.28 103.13
N GLU A 120 25.51 -23.03 103.53
CA GLU A 120 25.06 -21.87 102.77
C GLU A 120 25.86 -21.69 101.48
N ARG A 121 27.20 -21.78 101.55
CA ARG A 121 28.04 -21.81 100.33
C ARG A 121 27.70 -22.97 99.40
N ALA A 122 27.40 -24.16 99.94
CA ALA A 122 26.95 -25.30 99.13
C ALA A 122 25.57 -25.07 98.49
N ARG A 123 24.63 -24.41 99.18
CA ARG A 123 23.32 -24.01 98.62
C ARG A 123 23.48 -22.96 97.53
N ALA A 124 24.31 -21.94 97.75
CA ALA A 124 24.60 -20.90 96.75
C ALA A 124 25.24 -21.49 95.49
N ALA A 125 26.30 -22.30 95.65
CA ALA A 125 26.94 -22.98 94.52
C ALA A 125 25.98 -23.92 93.76
N LYS A 126 25.06 -24.61 94.47
CA LYS A 126 24.01 -25.42 93.83
C LYS A 126 22.99 -24.57 93.08
N ALA A 127 22.61 -23.41 93.61
CA ALA A 127 21.70 -22.48 92.95
C ALA A 127 22.34 -21.89 91.68
N GLU A 128 23.59 -21.43 91.75
CA GLU A 128 24.35 -20.98 90.58
C GLU A 128 24.51 -22.07 89.52
N ALA A 129 24.85 -23.31 89.92
CA ALA A 129 24.97 -24.42 88.99
C ALA A 129 23.62 -24.76 88.32
N ALA A 130 22.51 -24.69 89.07
CA ALA A 130 21.17 -24.88 88.53
C ALA A 130 20.77 -23.74 87.57
N GLN A 131 21.12 -22.49 87.89
CA GLN A 131 20.90 -21.34 87.01
C GLN A 131 21.68 -21.48 85.70
N ARG A 132 22.99 -21.75 85.75
CA ARG A 132 23.83 -21.95 84.55
C ARG A 132 23.34 -23.12 83.70
N ALA A 133 22.86 -24.20 84.33
CA ALA A 133 22.25 -25.32 83.62
C ALA A 133 20.92 -24.93 82.94
N ALA A 134 20.10 -24.08 83.57
CA ALA A 134 18.86 -23.57 82.98
C ALA A 134 19.13 -22.58 81.83
N GLU A 135 20.14 -21.72 81.97
CA GLU A 135 20.63 -20.79 80.94
C GLU A 135 21.14 -21.57 79.72
N HIS A 136 22.08 -22.51 79.89
CA HIS A 136 22.55 -23.36 78.79
C HIS A 136 21.43 -24.19 78.15
N ALA A 137 20.46 -24.68 78.93
CA ALA A 137 19.30 -25.37 78.37
C ALA A 137 18.38 -24.43 77.56
N ALA A 138 18.32 -23.13 77.90
CA ALA A 138 17.61 -22.12 77.12
C ALA A 138 18.38 -21.73 75.84
N GLU A 139 19.70 -21.56 75.93
CA GLU A 139 20.58 -21.35 74.78
C GLU A 139 20.48 -22.50 73.77
N LEU A 140 20.53 -23.75 74.23
CA LEU A 140 20.38 -24.93 73.36
C LEU A 140 19.01 -24.99 72.68
N ARG A 141 17.92 -24.68 73.39
CA ARG A 141 16.57 -24.59 72.78
C ARG A 141 16.47 -23.46 71.76
N SER A 142 17.07 -22.30 72.05
CA SER A 142 17.12 -21.16 71.12
C SER A 142 17.90 -21.51 69.84
N ALA A 143 19.07 -22.14 69.99
CA ALA A 143 19.88 -22.61 68.87
C ALA A 143 19.18 -23.72 68.06
N GLN A 144 18.45 -24.62 68.70
CA GLN A 144 17.64 -25.63 68.02
C GLN A 144 16.51 -24.99 67.20
N ALA A 145 15.74 -24.06 67.79
CA ALA A 145 14.69 -23.33 67.07
C ALA A 145 15.26 -22.56 65.86
N ALA A 146 16.36 -21.83 66.03
CA ALA A 146 17.01 -21.10 64.94
C ALA A 146 17.52 -22.03 63.81
N LEU A 147 17.95 -23.26 64.13
CA LEU A 147 18.33 -24.27 63.14
C LEU A 147 17.12 -24.89 62.43
N GLU A 148 15.98 -25.03 63.10
CA GLU A 148 14.72 -25.48 62.51
C GLU A 148 14.12 -24.41 61.59
N ASP A 149 14.12 -23.15 62.02
CA ASP A 149 13.71 -22.00 61.19
C ASP A 149 14.58 -21.89 59.93
N ALA A 150 15.91 -21.96 60.07
CA ALA A 150 16.83 -21.93 58.93
C ALA A 150 16.63 -23.10 57.96
N ARG A 151 16.31 -24.30 58.46
CA ARG A 151 15.94 -25.45 57.59
C ARG A 151 14.64 -25.20 56.85
N ALA A 152 13.61 -24.71 57.55
CA ALA A 152 12.32 -24.38 56.94
C ALA A 152 12.44 -23.25 55.91
N GLU A 153 13.37 -22.30 56.08
CA GLU A 153 13.69 -21.28 55.07
C GLU A 153 14.41 -21.86 53.85
N VAL A 154 15.38 -22.78 54.06
CA VAL A 154 16.05 -23.48 52.96
C VAL A 154 15.07 -24.36 52.17
N GLU A 155 14.17 -25.08 52.85
CA GLU A 155 13.13 -25.89 52.19
C GLU A 155 12.15 -25.01 51.38
N ARG A 156 11.72 -23.86 51.93
CA ARG A 156 10.93 -22.85 51.20
C ARG A 156 11.68 -22.33 49.97
N ALA A 157 12.93 -21.91 50.13
CA ALA A 157 13.75 -21.41 49.02
C ALA A 157 14.00 -22.48 47.94
N GLN A 158 14.12 -23.76 48.32
CA GLN A 158 14.22 -24.88 47.37
C GLN A 158 12.90 -25.14 46.63
N ALA A 159 11.75 -25.07 47.31
CA ALA A 159 10.44 -25.19 46.69
C ALA A 159 10.15 -24.03 45.72
N ASP A 160 10.46 -22.79 46.13
CA ASP A 160 10.33 -21.60 45.31
C ASP A 160 11.23 -21.71 44.07
N ALA A 161 12.51 -22.06 44.25
CA ALA A 161 13.45 -22.27 43.14
C ALA A 161 12.99 -23.37 42.18
N ALA A 162 12.47 -24.49 42.68
CA ALA A 162 11.91 -25.55 41.84
C ALA A 162 10.69 -25.07 41.04
N SER A 163 9.84 -24.22 41.64
CA SER A 163 8.70 -23.61 40.94
C SER A 163 9.13 -22.63 39.85
N PHE A 164 10.16 -21.82 40.09
CA PHE A 164 10.75 -20.93 39.09
C PHE A 164 11.40 -21.70 37.94
N VAL A 165 12.12 -22.80 38.23
CA VAL A 165 12.70 -23.66 37.19
C VAL A 165 11.61 -24.32 36.35
N ALA A 166 10.55 -24.86 36.97
CA ALA A 166 9.42 -25.45 36.25
C ALA A 166 8.72 -24.43 35.33
N ALA A 167 8.47 -23.21 35.82
CA ALA A 167 7.87 -22.13 35.02
C ALA A 167 8.80 -21.67 33.87
N ALA A 168 10.11 -21.62 34.10
CA ALA A 168 11.09 -21.29 33.06
C ALA A 168 11.19 -22.38 31.98
N GLU A 169 11.12 -23.67 32.36
CA GLU A 169 11.05 -24.78 31.42
C GLU A 169 9.76 -24.77 30.59
N GLU A 170 8.61 -24.48 31.21
CA GLU A 170 7.34 -24.35 30.48
C GLU A 170 7.37 -23.18 29.50
N GLN A 171 7.91 -22.02 29.92
CA GLN A 171 8.10 -20.87 29.04
C GLN A 171 9.05 -21.18 27.87
N ALA A 172 10.13 -21.93 28.11
CA ALA A 172 11.05 -22.37 27.07
C ALA A 172 10.37 -23.31 26.07
N ARG A 173 9.60 -24.31 26.54
CA ARG A 173 8.83 -25.22 25.68
C ARG A 173 7.81 -24.48 24.83
N ALA A 174 7.04 -23.56 25.41
CA ALA A 174 6.08 -22.73 24.67
C ALA A 174 6.77 -21.82 23.63
N ALA A 175 7.97 -21.31 23.92
CA ALA A 175 8.77 -20.54 22.96
C ALA A 175 9.29 -21.42 21.80
N ASP A 176 9.75 -22.63 22.09
CA ASP A 176 10.19 -23.61 21.09
C ASP A 176 9.03 -24.10 20.22
N GLU A 177 7.87 -24.39 20.79
CA GLU A 177 6.64 -24.73 20.07
C GLU A 177 6.25 -23.59 19.11
N ARG A 178 6.19 -22.34 19.58
CA ARG A 178 5.87 -21.20 18.71
C ARG A 178 6.96 -20.93 17.67
N ALA A 179 8.22 -21.29 17.93
CA ALA A 179 9.30 -21.22 16.94
C ALA A 179 9.16 -22.31 15.86
N GLN A 180 8.73 -23.51 16.23
CA GLN A 180 8.42 -24.61 15.31
C GLN A 180 7.19 -24.29 14.44
N GLU A 181 6.12 -23.73 15.04
CA GLU A 181 4.95 -23.25 14.29
C GLU A 181 5.35 -22.20 13.24
N ARG A 182 6.10 -21.15 13.62
CA ARG A 182 6.62 -20.15 12.66
C ARG A 182 7.59 -20.73 11.63
N ALA A 183 8.20 -21.88 11.89
CA ALA A 183 9.02 -22.59 10.90
C ALA A 183 8.16 -23.40 9.93
N ALA A 184 7.03 -23.95 10.38
CA ALA A 184 6.03 -24.61 9.54
C ALA A 184 5.25 -23.59 8.68
N GLU A 185 4.74 -22.51 9.28
CA GLU A 185 4.11 -21.36 8.59
C GLU A 185 5.00 -20.90 7.42
N ARG A 186 6.27 -20.56 7.70
CA ARG A 186 7.23 -20.12 6.67
C ARG A 186 7.61 -21.20 5.64
N ARG A 187 7.40 -22.49 5.90
CA ARG A 187 7.59 -23.56 4.90
C ARG A 187 6.41 -23.60 3.93
N GLU A 188 5.18 -23.53 4.43
CA GLU A 188 3.99 -23.48 3.57
C GLU A 188 3.86 -22.14 2.82
N GLU A 189 4.27 -21.01 3.40
CA GLU A 189 4.42 -19.74 2.67
C GLU A 189 5.40 -19.86 1.50
N ARG A 190 6.59 -20.44 1.74
CA ARG A 190 7.60 -20.64 0.68
C ARG A 190 7.13 -21.58 -0.41
N LYS A 191 6.43 -22.65 -0.04
CA LYS A 191 5.84 -23.62 -0.98
C LYS A 191 4.75 -22.97 -1.82
N SER A 192 3.83 -22.23 -1.21
CA SER A 192 2.79 -21.46 -1.91
C SER A 192 3.40 -20.40 -2.84
N ALA A 193 4.42 -19.67 -2.39
CA ALA A 193 5.14 -18.70 -3.22
C ALA A 193 5.92 -19.36 -4.37
N GLN A 194 6.50 -20.54 -4.16
CA GLN A 194 7.14 -21.32 -5.21
C GLN A 194 6.11 -21.81 -6.25
N GLN A 195 4.95 -22.31 -5.81
CA GLN A 195 3.87 -22.72 -6.71
C GLN A 195 3.37 -21.54 -7.56
N ALA A 196 3.13 -20.38 -6.95
CA ALA A 196 2.75 -19.16 -7.69
C ALA A 196 3.83 -18.73 -8.70
N LEU A 197 5.12 -18.87 -8.38
CA LEU A 197 6.22 -18.60 -9.32
C LEU A 197 6.30 -19.62 -10.45
N GLU A 198 5.96 -20.89 -10.20
CA GLU A 198 5.89 -21.94 -11.21
C GLU A 198 4.67 -21.76 -12.13
N GLU A 199 3.52 -21.33 -11.59
CA GLU A 199 2.33 -20.94 -12.36
C GLU A 199 2.62 -19.75 -13.28
N VAL A 200 3.20 -18.66 -12.77
CA VAL A 200 3.58 -17.48 -13.58
C VAL A 200 4.60 -17.85 -14.66
N ARG A 201 5.54 -18.78 -14.39
CA ARG A 201 6.46 -19.29 -15.42
C ARG A 201 5.72 -20.07 -16.51
N ALA A 202 4.80 -20.95 -16.14
CA ALA A 202 3.99 -21.70 -17.09
C ALA A 202 3.08 -20.79 -17.93
N GLU A 203 2.52 -19.73 -17.34
CA GLU A 203 1.77 -18.70 -18.07
C GLU A 203 2.66 -17.93 -19.05
N LEU A 204 3.85 -17.50 -18.63
CA LEU A 204 4.82 -16.85 -19.52
C LEU A 204 5.27 -17.77 -20.67
N GLU A 205 5.42 -19.07 -20.43
CA GLU A 205 5.71 -20.05 -21.49
C GLU A 205 4.54 -20.23 -22.45
N ARG A 206 3.28 -20.28 -21.95
CA ARG A 206 2.07 -20.29 -22.80
C ARG A 206 1.96 -19.03 -23.66
N VAL A 207 2.08 -17.84 -23.06
CA VAL A 207 2.01 -16.56 -23.76
C VAL A 207 3.12 -16.44 -24.80
N ARG A 208 4.33 -16.95 -24.51
CA ARG A 208 5.42 -17.02 -25.51
C ARG A 208 5.07 -17.97 -26.66
N ALA A 209 4.54 -19.15 -26.38
CA ALA A 209 4.14 -20.11 -27.41
C ALA A 209 3.02 -19.56 -28.30
N GLU A 210 2.00 -18.95 -27.69
CA GLU A 210 0.89 -18.27 -28.36
C GLU A 210 1.40 -17.12 -29.24
N ALA A 211 2.22 -16.21 -28.70
CA ALA A 211 2.83 -15.13 -29.48
C ALA A 211 3.70 -15.66 -30.63
N THR A 212 4.44 -16.76 -30.46
CA THR A 212 5.18 -17.36 -31.59
C THR A 212 4.27 -17.97 -32.65
N ALA A 213 3.12 -18.52 -32.26
CA ALA A 213 2.11 -19.03 -33.19
C ALA A 213 1.39 -17.90 -33.93
N GLU A 214 1.05 -16.81 -33.25
CA GLU A 214 0.50 -15.58 -33.86
C GLU A 214 1.49 -14.96 -34.86
N ILE A 215 2.77 -14.84 -34.50
CA ILE A 215 3.81 -14.34 -35.40
C ILE A 215 3.94 -15.24 -36.64
N ALA A 216 3.94 -16.56 -36.47
CA ALA A 216 4.00 -17.50 -37.59
C ALA A 216 2.75 -17.40 -38.49
N ALA A 217 1.55 -17.28 -37.90
CA ALA A 217 0.30 -17.11 -38.64
C ALA A 217 0.26 -15.77 -39.40
N ALA A 218 0.72 -14.67 -38.79
CA ALA A 218 0.83 -13.37 -39.43
C ALA A 218 1.85 -13.35 -40.57
N GLN A 219 3.00 -14.04 -40.41
CA GLN A 219 3.98 -14.20 -41.48
C GLN A 219 3.42 -15.00 -42.67
N GLU A 220 2.64 -16.05 -42.42
CA GLU A 220 2.03 -16.83 -43.48
C GLU A 220 0.88 -16.07 -44.18
N GLN A 221 0.09 -15.29 -43.43
CA GLN A 221 -0.89 -14.36 -44.02
C GLN A 221 -0.22 -13.29 -44.89
N ALA A 222 0.93 -12.75 -44.46
CA ALA A 222 1.71 -11.81 -45.26
C ALA A 222 2.20 -12.45 -46.57
N ARG A 223 2.78 -13.66 -46.51
CA ARG A 223 3.19 -14.42 -47.71
C ARG A 223 2.02 -14.67 -48.66
N ALA A 224 0.88 -15.13 -48.16
CA ALA A 224 -0.31 -15.36 -48.99
C ALA A 224 -0.85 -14.06 -49.61
N ALA A 225 -0.73 -12.93 -48.90
CA ALA A 225 -1.09 -11.61 -49.44
C ALA A 225 -0.10 -11.14 -50.52
N ASP A 226 1.20 -11.37 -50.34
CA ASP A 226 2.25 -11.08 -51.33
C ASP A 226 2.08 -11.96 -52.58
N GLU A 227 1.89 -13.28 -52.43
CA GLU A 227 1.57 -14.20 -53.53
C GLU A 227 0.32 -13.75 -54.30
N ARG A 228 -0.74 -13.31 -53.62
CA ARG A 228 -1.94 -12.77 -54.29
C ARG A 228 -1.73 -11.37 -54.87
N ALA A 229 -0.72 -10.62 -54.43
CA ALA A 229 -0.30 -9.37 -55.07
C ALA A 229 0.49 -9.66 -56.36
N GLU A 230 1.43 -10.61 -56.33
CA GLU A 230 2.17 -11.09 -57.50
C GLU A 230 1.24 -11.68 -58.55
N GLN A 231 0.32 -12.57 -58.17
CA GLN A 231 -0.71 -13.10 -59.08
C GLN A 231 -1.51 -11.96 -59.74
N ARG A 232 -1.93 -10.94 -58.99
CA ARG A 232 -2.64 -9.77 -59.56
C ARG A 232 -1.76 -8.89 -60.44
N LEU A 233 -0.44 -8.89 -60.28
CA LEU A 233 0.49 -8.22 -61.20
C LEU A 233 0.63 -9.02 -62.51
N VAL A 234 0.65 -10.35 -62.44
CA VAL A 234 0.65 -11.24 -63.62
C VAL A 234 -0.68 -11.13 -64.37
N GLU A 235 -1.82 -11.29 -63.69
CA GLU A 235 -3.17 -11.10 -64.24
C GLU A 235 -3.27 -9.75 -64.98
N ARG A 236 -2.84 -8.65 -64.35
CA ARG A 236 -2.82 -7.32 -64.98
C ARG A 236 -1.83 -7.19 -66.15
N ALA A 237 -0.74 -7.94 -66.15
CA ALA A 237 0.21 -7.94 -67.27
C ALA A 237 -0.37 -8.70 -68.47
N GLU A 238 -1.07 -9.81 -68.23
CA GLU A 238 -1.81 -10.58 -69.23
C GLU A 238 -2.99 -9.76 -69.79
N GLU A 239 -3.80 -9.14 -68.94
CA GLU A 239 -4.88 -8.21 -69.33
C GLU A 239 -4.34 -7.07 -70.21
N ARG A 240 -3.20 -6.46 -69.84
CA ARG A 240 -2.53 -5.43 -70.65
C ARG A 240 -2.00 -5.98 -71.96
N GLY A 241 -1.50 -7.21 -71.99
CA GLY A 241 -1.05 -7.90 -73.19
C GLY A 241 -2.19 -8.11 -74.18
N LEU A 242 -3.31 -8.66 -73.70
CA LEU A 242 -4.54 -8.86 -74.50
C LEU A 242 -5.13 -7.52 -74.96
N ALA A 243 -5.20 -6.52 -74.08
CA ALA A 243 -5.66 -5.18 -74.46
C ALA A 243 -4.75 -4.55 -75.53
N HIS A 244 -3.43 -4.67 -75.38
CA HIS A 244 -2.48 -4.17 -76.38
C HIS A 244 -2.61 -4.90 -77.72
N GLN A 245 -2.78 -6.23 -77.71
CA GLN A 245 -3.08 -7.00 -78.93
C GLN A 245 -4.35 -6.50 -79.60
N SER A 246 -5.46 -6.31 -78.86
CA SER A 246 -6.70 -5.78 -79.44
C SER A 246 -6.55 -4.36 -80.00
N VAL A 247 -5.66 -3.53 -79.43
CA VAL A 247 -5.34 -2.19 -79.97
C VAL A 247 -4.51 -2.27 -81.25
N GLU A 248 -3.55 -3.20 -81.35
CA GLU A 248 -2.79 -3.41 -82.59
C GLU A 248 -3.64 -4.08 -83.69
N GLU A 249 -4.57 -4.97 -83.34
CA GLU A 249 -5.59 -5.51 -84.26
C GLU A 249 -6.49 -4.40 -84.79
N LEU A 250 -7.10 -3.60 -83.91
CA LEU A 250 -7.92 -2.43 -84.30
C LEU A 250 -7.14 -1.41 -85.13
N ARG A 251 -5.84 -1.26 -84.87
CA ARG A 251 -4.95 -0.41 -85.66
C ARG A 251 -4.73 -0.99 -87.06
N GLY A 252 -4.46 -2.29 -87.16
CA GLY A 252 -4.37 -3.01 -88.43
C GLY A 252 -5.65 -2.90 -89.25
N ASP A 253 -6.81 -3.07 -88.61
CA ASP A 253 -8.13 -2.88 -89.22
C ASP A 253 -8.33 -1.44 -89.71
N VAL A 254 -7.90 -0.42 -88.94
CA VAL A 254 -7.96 0.99 -89.36
C VAL A 254 -6.99 1.29 -90.51
N GLU A 255 -5.80 0.69 -90.53
CA GLU A 255 -4.84 0.83 -91.62
C GLU A 255 -5.33 0.12 -92.89
N GLN A 256 -5.98 -1.05 -92.77
CA GLN A 256 -6.67 -1.74 -93.86
C GLN A 256 -7.88 -0.95 -94.39
N LEU A 257 -8.74 -0.43 -93.50
CA LEU A 257 -9.86 0.44 -93.87
C LEU A 257 -9.39 1.73 -94.58
N ARG A 258 -8.22 2.27 -94.22
CA ARG A 258 -7.60 3.39 -94.95
C ARG A 258 -7.17 2.95 -96.34
N ALA A 259 -6.46 1.85 -96.48
CA ALA A 259 -6.05 1.33 -97.80
C ALA A 259 -7.27 1.02 -98.70
N ASP A 260 -8.31 0.39 -98.15
CA ASP A 260 -9.54 0.05 -98.88
C ASP A 260 -10.37 1.30 -99.24
N SER A 261 -10.41 2.31 -98.37
CA SER A 261 -11.09 3.58 -98.67
C SER A 261 -10.29 4.46 -99.64
N GLU A 262 -8.96 4.48 -99.59
CA GLU A 262 -8.10 5.09 -100.61
C GLU A 262 -8.28 4.41 -101.96
N ALA A 263 -8.31 3.06 -102.00
CA ALA A 263 -8.60 2.30 -103.21
C ALA A 263 -10.02 2.56 -103.74
N ALA A 264 -11.02 2.66 -102.87
CA ALA A 264 -12.39 3.00 -103.24
C ALA A 264 -12.52 4.44 -103.77
N VAL A 265 -11.81 5.39 -103.18
CA VAL A 265 -11.73 6.78 -103.66
C VAL A 265 -11.02 6.85 -105.00
N ALA A 266 -9.89 6.17 -105.20
CA ALA A 266 -9.22 6.09 -106.49
C ALA A 266 -10.12 5.44 -107.56
N ALA A 267 -10.85 4.37 -107.22
CA ALA A 267 -11.81 3.73 -108.12
C ALA A 267 -13.07 4.58 -108.38
N ALA A 268 -13.44 5.49 -107.49
CA ALA A 268 -14.52 6.46 -107.69
C ALA A 268 -14.04 7.64 -108.55
N GLN A 269 -12.82 8.15 -108.33
CA GLN A 269 -12.19 9.19 -109.14
C GLN A 269 -11.99 8.70 -110.58
N GLY A 270 -11.44 7.50 -110.79
CA GLY A 270 -11.30 6.92 -112.13
C GLY A 270 -12.63 6.71 -112.86
N ARG A 271 -13.72 6.40 -112.13
CA ARG A 271 -15.08 6.35 -112.70
C ARG A 271 -15.58 7.75 -113.08
N ALA A 272 -15.44 8.74 -112.19
CA ALA A 272 -15.83 10.12 -112.44
C ALA A 272 -15.06 10.75 -113.60
N GLU A 273 -13.75 10.49 -113.72
CA GLU A 273 -12.94 10.92 -114.86
C GLU A 273 -13.37 10.25 -116.17
N GLY A 274 -13.71 8.95 -116.13
CA GLY A 274 -14.29 8.23 -117.26
C GLY A 274 -15.64 8.80 -117.71
N GLU A 275 -16.54 9.10 -116.77
CA GLU A 275 -17.83 9.74 -117.03
C GLU A 275 -17.68 11.16 -117.58
N VAL A 276 -16.75 11.96 -117.02
CA VAL A 276 -16.42 13.31 -117.53
C VAL A 276 -15.81 13.25 -118.93
N ALA A 277 -14.97 12.26 -119.24
CA ALA A 277 -14.43 12.04 -120.58
C ALA A 277 -15.54 11.65 -121.58
N ALA A 278 -16.44 10.76 -121.18
CA ALA A 278 -17.61 10.37 -121.98
C ALA A 278 -18.55 11.56 -122.24
N ALA A 279 -18.83 12.38 -121.21
CA ALA A 279 -19.64 13.59 -121.33
C ALA A 279 -19.00 14.64 -122.27
N LYS A 280 -17.68 14.84 -122.19
CA LYS A 280 -16.94 15.72 -123.10
C LYS A 280 -16.98 15.22 -124.55
N ALA A 281 -16.88 13.90 -124.77
CA ALA A 281 -16.99 13.30 -126.10
C ALA A 281 -18.42 13.43 -126.67
N ALA A 282 -19.46 13.28 -125.83
CA ALA A 282 -20.84 13.51 -126.23
C ALA A 282 -21.11 14.98 -126.58
N LEU A 283 -20.59 15.93 -125.79
CA LEU A 283 -20.68 17.37 -126.06
C LEU A 283 -19.99 17.76 -127.38
N ALA A 284 -18.85 17.15 -127.69
CA ALA A 284 -18.13 17.39 -128.95
C ALA A 284 -18.94 16.91 -130.18
N ARG A 285 -19.62 15.75 -130.09
CA ARG A 285 -20.53 15.27 -131.15
C ARG A 285 -21.72 16.20 -131.33
N ALA A 286 -22.41 16.54 -130.23
CA ALA A 286 -23.55 17.46 -130.27
C ALA A 286 -23.21 18.85 -130.85
N ARG A 287 -21.96 19.32 -130.72
CA ARG A 287 -21.48 20.54 -131.40
C ARG A 287 -21.27 20.33 -132.90
N ALA A 288 -20.65 19.23 -133.32
CA ALA A 288 -20.49 18.91 -134.74
C ALA A 288 -21.86 18.79 -135.45
N ASP A 289 -22.82 18.09 -134.83
CA ASP A 289 -24.18 17.94 -135.36
C ASP A 289 -24.91 19.30 -135.46
N ALA A 290 -24.66 20.22 -134.51
CA ALA A 290 -25.21 21.57 -134.54
C ALA A 290 -24.55 22.47 -135.60
N ASP A 291 -23.23 22.38 -135.78
CA ASP A 291 -22.50 23.15 -136.79
C ASP A 291 -22.88 22.72 -138.22
N ASP A 292 -23.10 21.42 -138.47
CA ASP A 292 -23.63 20.90 -139.74
C ASP A 292 -25.08 21.38 -140.00
N ALA A 293 -25.93 21.41 -138.97
CA ALA A 293 -27.28 21.96 -139.10
C ALA A 293 -27.26 23.46 -139.44
N ILE A 294 -26.36 24.24 -138.84
CA ILE A 294 -26.17 25.67 -139.14
C ILE A 294 -25.66 25.87 -140.57
N ALA A 295 -24.80 24.99 -141.08
CA ALA A 295 -24.32 25.04 -142.46
C ALA A 295 -25.47 24.81 -143.48
N GLN A 296 -26.34 23.84 -143.22
CA GLN A 296 -27.51 23.55 -144.07
C GLN A 296 -28.50 24.73 -144.10
N VAL A 297 -28.81 25.33 -142.95
CA VAL A 297 -29.69 26.52 -142.87
C VAL A 297 -29.11 27.72 -143.63
N ARG A 298 -27.79 27.93 -143.57
CA ARG A 298 -27.13 29.02 -144.32
C ARG A 298 -27.17 28.81 -145.83
N ALA A 299 -27.06 27.56 -146.30
CA ALA A 299 -27.17 27.24 -147.72
C ALA A 299 -28.59 27.48 -148.27
N ALA A 300 -29.63 27.13 -147.50
CA ALA A 300 -31.02 27.40 -147.88
C ALA A 300 -31.34 28.91 -147.89
N CYS A 301 -30.94 29.64 -146.85
CA CYS A 301 -31.24 31.07 -146.71
C CYS A 301 -30.57 31.93 -147.80
N ALA A 302 -29.40 31.52 -148.32
CA ALA A 302 -28.75 32.21 -149.43
C ALA A 302 -29.53 32.13 -150.76
N ALA A 303 -30.35 31.09 -150.97
CA ALA A 303 -31.17 30.94 -152.18
C ALA A 303 -32.46 31.79 -152.13
N GLU A 304 -33.04 31.97 -150.94
CA GLU A 304 -34.29 32.74 -150.76
C GLU A 304 -34.06 34.26 -150.76
N VAL A 305 -32.92 34.74 -150.28
CA VAL A 305 -32.61 36.18 -150.19
C VAL A 305 -32.42 36.85 -151.56
N GLU A 306 -31.88 36.14 -152.56
CA GLU A 306 -31.77 36.69 -153.92
C GLU A 306 -33.13 36.71 -154.66
N ALA A 307 -34.06 35.83 -154.33
CA ALA A 307 -35.42 35.88 -154.86
C ALA A 307 -36.26 37.02 -154.23
N ALA A 308 -36.06 37.31 -152.94
CA ALA A 308 -36.85 38.30 -152.20
C ALA A 308 -36.45 39.77 -152.49
N ARG A 309 -35.18 40.03 -152.83
CA ARG A 309 -34.67 41.40 -153.08
C ARG A 309 -35.33 42.12 -154.27
N GLY A 310 -35.92 41.38 -155.20
CA GLY A 310 -36.62 41.97 -156.36
C GLY A 310 -38.02 42.56 -156.07
N GLN A 311 -38.58 42.38 -154.86
CA GLN A 311 -39.99 42.72 -154.58
C GLN A 311 -40.22 43.65 -153.38
N THR A 312 -39.20 43.95 -152.55
CA THR A 312 -39.39 44.70 -151.29
C THR A 312 -39.12 46.20 -151.36
N GLU A 313 -38.63 46.73 -152.49
CA GLU A 313 -38.36 48.18 -152.64
C GLU A 313 -39.62 49.07 -152.80
N GLN A 314 -40.81 48.50 -152.95
CA GLN A 314 -42.05 49.27 -153.21
C GLN A 314 -42.99 49.47 -152.00
N ALA A 315 -42.68 48.94 -150.80
CA ALA A 315 -43.71 48.77 -149.75
C ALA A 315 -43.54 49.51 -148.42
N LEU A 316 -42.34 49.95 -148.01
CA LEU A 316 -42.08 50.40 -146.61
C LEU A 316 -41.70 51.88 -146.46
N ALA A 317 -42.58 52.75 -146.95
CA ALA A 317 -42.54 54.20 -146.71
C ALA A 317 -43.64 54.71 -145.73
N ALA A 318 -44.29 53.82 -144.96
CA ALA A 318 -45.62 54.12 -144.37
C ALA A 318 -45.81 53.84 -142.86
N LEU A 319 -44.81 53.40 -142.09
CA LEU A 319 -45.03 52.91 -140.72
C LEU A 319 -44.03 53.47 -139.70
N HIS A 320 -44.24 54.73 -139.31
CA HIS A 320 -43.28 55.51 -138.51
C HIS A 320 -43.93 56.49 -137.49
N ALA A 321 -45.16 56.22 -137.02
CA ALA A 321 -46.03 57.24 -136.40
C ALA A 321 -46.56 56.96 -134.96
N ALA A 322 -46.17 55.87 -134.30
CA ALA A 322 -46.56 55.55 -132.92
C ALA A 322 -45.53 54.58 -132.30
N GLU A 323 -45.15 54.66 -131.02
CA GLU A 323 -45.55 55.55 -129.92
C GLU A 323 -44.42 55.57 -128.87
N ALA A 324 -44.26 56.68 -128.14
CA ALA A 324 -43.31 56.80 -127.04
C ALA A 324 -44.02 57.26 -125.76
N ALA A 325 -43.90 56.52 -124.65
CA ALA A 325 -44.32 56.96 -123.33
C ALA A 325 -43.65 56.17 -122.18
N ALA A 326 -43.24 56.89 -121.12
CA ALA A 326 -42.96 56.45 -119.73
C ALA A 326 -42.08 55.17 -119.53
N ALA A 327 -40.83 55.21 -119.07
CA ALA A 327 -40.06 56.13 -118.21
C ALA A 327 -40.48 56.21 -116.71
N GLN A 328 -39.74 55.45 -115.87
CA GLN A 328 -39.28 55.77 -114.49
C GLN A 328 -40.36 55.87 -113.36
N ALA A 329 -40.08 55.63 -112.07
CA ALA A 329 -38.98 56.17 -111.26
C ALA A 329 -38.93 55.63 -109.79
N ARG A 330 -37.85 55.98 -109.04
CA ARG A 330 -37.72 56.14 -107.56
C ARG A 330 -37.60 54.87 -106.69
N ALA A 331 -36.68 54.67 -105.73
CA ALA A 331 -35.58 55.47 -105.09
C ALA A 331 -36.00 56.79 -104.38
N GLN A 332 -35.54 57.20 -103.18
CA GLN A 332 -34.70 56.65 -102.08
C GLN A 332 -34.73 57.67 -100.87
N ALA A 333 -34.05 57.36 -99.74
CA ALA A 333 -33.53 58.31 -98.70
C ALA A 333 -34.52 58.91 -97.64
N HIS A 334 -34.15 59.48 -96.46
CA HIS A 334 -32.87 59.86 -95.80
C HIS A 334 -32.95 59.83 -94.22
N ALA A 335 -31.94 60.32 -93.46
CA ALA A 335 -31.74 60.12 -91.99
C ALA A 335 -31.36 61.39 -91.17
N SER A 336 -31.41 61.36 -89.80
CA SER A 336 -30.60 62.13 -88.79
C SER A 336 -31.05 61.92 -87.30
N GLU A 337 -30.21 62.30 -86.32
CA GLU A 337 -30.31 62.03 -84.84
C GLU A 337 -30.50 63.34 -83.98
N PRO A 338 -30.39 63.46 -82.61
CA PRO A 338 -29.99 62.50 -81.53
C PRO A 338 -30.67 62.58 -80.10
N ALA A 339 -30.27 61.64 -79.22
CA ALA A 339 -30.19 61.59 -77.73
C ALA A 339 -31.20 62.28 -76.77
N ALA A 340 -32.07 61.48 -76.11
CA ALA A 340 -32.41 61.56 -74.68
C ALA A 340 -33.25 60.34 -74.22
N GLY A 341 -33.14 59.94 -72.94
CA GLY A 341 -34.19 59.19 -72.23
C GLY A 341 -34.59 57.81 -72.78
N GLN A 342 -33.65 56.88 -72.94
CA GLN A 342 -34.01 55.48 -73.21
C GLN A 342 -34.61 54.82 -71.96
N LEU A 343 -35.94 54.82 -71.90
CA LEU A 343 -36.71 53.76 -71.27
C LEU A 343 -36.13 52.42 -71.77
N LEU A 344 -35.58 51.61 -70.85
CA LEU A 344 -35.09 50.26 -71.14
C LEU A 344 -36.28 49.34 -71.40
N SER A 345 -36.93 49.53 -72.56
CA SER A 345 -37.91 48.58 -73.07
C SER A 345 -37.21 47.24 -73.25
N VAL A 346 -37.81 46.17 -72.75
CA VAL A 346 -37.49 44.81 -73.21
C VAL A 346 -37.64 44.83 -74.74
N PRO A 347 -36.62 44.40 -75.51
CA PRO A 347 -36.71 44.39 -76.97
C PRO A 347 -37.80 43.41 -77.38
N ILE A 348 -38.73 43.89 -78.22
CA ILE A 348 -39.80 43.04 -78.77
C ILE A 348 -39.18 42.19 -79.89
N PRO A 349 -39.29 40.86 -79.86
CA PRO A 349 -38.73 40.01 -80.91
C PRO A 349 -39.45 40.23 -82.25
N PRO A 350 -38.70 40.31 -83.38
CA PRO A 350 -39.31 40.25 -84.70
C PRO A 350 -40.06 38.92 -84.88
N ALA A 351 -41.11 38.94 -85.71
CA ALA A 351 -42.06 37.83 -85.82
C ALA A 351 -41.39 36.49 -86.21
N GLU A 352 -40.30 36.55 -86.98
CA GLU A 352 -39.49 35.41 -87.43
C GLU A 352 -38.85 34.61 -86.30
N VAL A 353 -38.45 35.27 -85.20
CA VAL A 353 -37.70 34.64 -84.10
C VAL A 353 -38.51 34.48 -82.82
N ARG A 354 -39.69 35.13 -82.73
CA ARG A 354 -40.55 35.17 -81.53
C ARG A 354 -40.91 33.80 -80.94
N ALA A 355 -40.95 32.75 -81.76
CA ALA A 355 -41.19 31.38 -81.28
C ALA A 355 -40.06 30.82 -80.39
N TYR A 356 -38.88 31.44 -80.43
CA TYR A 356 -37.65 30.95 -79.77
C TYR A 356 -37.07 31.95 -78.73
N THR A 357 -37.67 33.14 -78.56
CA THR A 357 -37.13 34.20 -77.69
C THR A 357 -37.73 34.25 -76.28
N GLY A 358 -38.83 33.53 -76.01
CA GLY A 358 -39.57 33.65 -74.75
C GLY A 358 -38.72 33.52 -73.49
N HIS A 359 -37.78 32.57 -73.45
CA HIS A 359 -36.86 32.43 -72.31
C HIS A 359 -35.96 33.66 -72.08
N ILE A 360 -35.52 34.33 -73.14
CA ILE A 360 -34.71 35.57 -73.05
C ILE A 360 -35.57 36.73 -72.54
N GLU A 361 -36.83 36.79 -72.99
CA GLU A 361 -37.80 37.81 -72.53
C GLU A 361 -38.13 37.63 -71.04
N ASP A 362 -38.31 36.40 -70.57
CA ASP A 362 -38.51 36.07 -69.15
C ASP A 362 -37.31 36.47 -68.27
N VAL A 363 -36.08 36.23 -68.74
CA VAL A 363 -34.84 36.59 -68.02
C VAL A 363 -34.68 38.12 -67.94
N LEU A 364 -34.96 38.83 -69.03
CA LEU A 364 -34.94 40.29 -69.08
C LEU A 364 -36.01 40.90 -68.17
N ALA A 365 -37.21 40.31 -68.14
CA ALA A 365 -38.29 40.74 -67.24
C ALA A 365 -37.91 40.54 -65.76
N ALA A 366 -37.39 39.38 -65.37
CA ALA A 366 -36.99 39.11 -64.00
C ALA A 366 -35.86 40.03 -63.50
N ALA A 367 -34.89 40.34 -64.36
CA ALA A 367 -33.85 41.34 -64.04
C ALA A 367 -34.44 42.77 -63.97
N GLY A 368 -35.43 43.09 -64.81
CA GLY A 368 -36.20 44.34 -64.74
C GLY A 368 -36.95 44.51 -63.42
N ASP A 369 -37.65 43.47 -62.97
CA ASP A 369 -38.40 43.46 -61.70
C ASP A 369 -37.49 43.66 -60.48
N LEU A 370 -36.33 42.99 -60.45
CA LEU A 370 -35.33 43.17 -59.40
C LEU A 370 -34.77 44.60 -59.42
N ASN A 371 -34.41 45.13 -60.59
CA ASN A 371 -33.95 46.51 -60.74
C ASN A 371 -35.01 47.52 -60.26
N PHE A 372 -36.27 47.35 -60.67
CA PHE A 372 -37.38 48.21 -60.25
C PHE A 372 -37.59 48.16 -58.74
N THR A 373 -37.50 46.98 -58.12
CA THR A 373 -37.66 46.80 -56.68
C THR A 373 -36.57 47.53 -55.89
N LEU A 374 -35.31 47.49 -56.35
CA LEU A 374 -34.18 48.18 -55.72
C LEU A 374 -34.24 49.71 -55.92
N GLU A 375 -34.55 50.18 -57.14
CA GLU A 375 -34.71 51.60 -57.45
C GLU A 375 -35.88 52.23 -56.69
N ALA A 376 -36.99 51.51 -56.50
CA ALA A 376 -38.13 51.96 -55.70
C ALA A 376 -37.78 52.17 -54.21
N ALA A 377 -36.76 51.47 -53.69
CA ALA A 377 -36.26 51.67 -52.33
C ALA A 377 -35.29 52.87 -52.19
N LEU A 378 -34.76 53.40 -53.29
CA LEU A 378 -33.95 54.62 -53.30
C LEU A 378 -34.79 55.90 -53.36
N GLY A 379 -36.01 55.82 -53.93
CA GLY A 379 -36.91 56.96 -54.08
C GLY A 379 -37.27 57.70 -52.78
N SER A 380 -37.83 58.91 -52.93
CA SER A 380 -38.20 59.77 -51.78
C SER A 380 -39.37 59.23 -50.95
N GLU A 381 -40.18 58.33 -51.50
CA GLU A 381 -41.25 57.59 -50.80
C GLU A 381 -40.88 56.11 -50.55
N ALA A 382 -39.61 55.85 -50.23
CA ALA A 382 -39.11 54.48 -50.08
C ALA A 382 -39.88 53.65 -49.05
N ARG A 383 -40.28 52.46 -49.47
CA ARG A 383 -40.74 51.39 -48.59
C ARG A 383 -39.53 50.54 -48.18
N PRO A 384 -39.49 50.01 -46.94
CA PRO A 384 -38.43 49.09 -46.55
C PRO A 384 -38.47 47.84 -47.43
N LEU A 385 -37.30 47.44 -47.96
CA LEU A 385 -37.17 46.23 -48.75
C LEU A 385 -37.49 45.00 -47.90
N GLN A 386 -38.37 44.13 -48.41
CA GLN A 386 -38.59 42.83 -47.79
C GLN A 386 -37.48 41.88 -48.20
N THR A 387 -36.51 41.67 -47.31
CA THR A 387 -35.30 40.86 -47.54
C THR A 387 -35.60 39.50 -48.17
N ALA A 388 -36.63 38.78 -47.71
CA ALA A 388 -37.06 37.50 -48.31
C ALA A 388 -37.56 37.62 -49.76
N SER A 389 -38.22 38.72 -50.13
CA SER A 389 -38.71 38.97 -51.49
C SER A 389 -37.56 39.27 -52.45
N VAL A 390 -36.60 40.11 -52.03
CA VAL A 390 -35.43 40.45 -52.84
C VAL A 390 -34.52 39.24 -53.02
N VAL A 391 -34.31 38.43 -51.97
CA VAL A 391 -33.55 37.17 -52.09
C VAL A 391 -34.24 36.20 -53.07
N ALA A 392 -35.57 36.07 -53.02
CA ALA A 392 -36.31 35.23 -53.97
C ALA A 392 -36.23 35.74 -55.42
N GLN A 393 -36.25 37.07 -55.64
CA GLN A 393 -36.01 37.67 -56.96
C GLN A 393 -34.57 37.43 -57.44
N VAL A 394 -33.57 37.57 -56.56
CA VAL A 394 -32.15 37.28 -56.85
C VAL A 394 -31.96 35.83 -57.28
N THR A 395 -32.48 34.87 -56.52
CA THR A 395 -32.39 33.43 -56.89
C THR A 395 -33.10 33.14 -58.21
N ARG A 396 -34.23 33.81 -58.49
CA ARG A 396 -34.92 33.71 -59.78
C ARG A 396 -34.05 34.22 -60.94
N VAL A 397 -33.45 35.40 -60.81
CA VAL A 397 -32.56 35.97 -61.84
C VAL A 397 -31.32 35.09 -62.04
N GLN A 398 -30.71 34.57 -60.98
CA GLN A 398 -29.58 33.63 -61.08
C GLN A 398 -29.97 32.34 -61.83
N HIS A 399 -31.10 31.74 -61.48
CA HIS A 399 -31.53 30.47 -62.07
C HIS A 399 -31.96 30.62 -63.54
N GLN A 400 -32.69 31.68 -63.89
CA GLN A 400 -33.08 31.90 -65.28
C GLN A 400 -31.88 32.29 -66.17
N ALA A 401 -30.86 32.95 -65.61
CA ALA A 401 -29.71 33.40 -66.39
C ALA A 401 -28.59 32.37 -66.58
N SER A 402 -28.63 31.19 -65.94
CA SER A 402 -27.55 30.19 -66.06
C SER A 402 -27.35 29.74 -67.51
N ASP A 403 -28.46 29.53 -68.21
CA ASP A 403 -28.49 28.91 -69.54
C ASP A 403 -28.71 29.96 -70.65
N LEU A 404 -28.84 31.24 -70.30
CA LEU A 404 -29.13 32.35 -71.21
C LEU A 404 -28.09 32.46 -72.34
N LEU A 405 -26.80 32.20 -72.04
CA LEU A 405 -25.73 32.23 -73.04
C LEU A 405 -25.87 31.13 -74.10
N GLU A 406 -26.42 29.98 -73.73
CA GLU A 406 -26.66 28.88 -74.67
C GLU A 406 -27.88 29.17 -75.54
N HIS A 407 -28.94 29.72 -74.95
CA HIS A 407 -30.15 30.15 -75.68
C HIS A 407 -29.86 31.27 -76.69
N LEU A 408 -29.06 32.28 -76.32
CA LEU A 408 -28.65 33.35 -77.24
C LEU A 408 -27.74 32.83 -78.36
N ARG A 409 -26.84 31.88 -78.07
CA ARG A 409 -26.04 31.19 -79.10
C ARG A 409 -26.93 30.39 -80.05
N GLY A 410 -27.88 29.61 -79.52
CA GLY A 410 -28.86 28.86 -80.31
C GLY A 410 -29.62 29.76 -81.30
N LEU A 411 -30.08 30.92 -80.86
CA LEU A 411 -30.70 31.91 -81.75
C LEU A 411 -29.76 32.43 -82.84
N THR A 412 -28.49 32.73 -82.54
CA THR A 412 -27.52 33.12 -83.58
C THR A 412 -27.23 31.99 -84.59
N THR A 413 -27.26 30.72 -84.17
CA THR A 413 -27.06 29.58 -85.09
C THR A 413 -28.18 29.36 -86.10
N LEU A 414 -29.33 30.04 -85.96
CA LEU A 414 -30.39 30.05 -86.98
C LEU A 414 -30.00 30.83 -88.24
N GLY A 415 -28.91 31.60 -88.23
CA GLY A 415 -28.37 32.29 -89.41
C GLY A 415 -29.20 33.47 -89.91
N LEU A 416 -30.17 33.95 -89.13
CA LEU A 416 -31.03 35.08 -89.48
C LEU A 416 -30.42 36.40 -88.98
N ASP A 417 -30.38 37.43 -89.84
CA ASP A 417 -29.93 38.79 -89.46
C ASP A 417 -30.82 39.40 -88.34
N ALA A 418 -32.12 39.10 -88.39
CA ALA A 418 -33.08 39.50 -87.35
C ALA A 418 -32.77 38.84 -85.99
N ALA A 419 -32.27 37.60 -85.99
CA ALA A 419 -31.85 36.92 -84.76
C ALA A 419 -30.58 37.55 -84.17
N HIS A 420 -29.57 37.85 -85.01
CA HIS A 420 -28.36 38.55 -84.57
C HIS A 420 -28.67 39.94 -84.00
N THR A 421 -29.49 40.73 -84.71
CA THR A 421 -29.91 42.07 -84.26
C THR A 421 -30.68 41.99 -82.93
N TYR A 422 -31.57 41.02 -82.77
CA TYR A 422 -32.30 40.81 -81.52
C TYR A 422 -31.38 40.37 -80.37
N VAL A 423 -30.48 39.41 -80.62
CA VAL A 423 -29.50 38.93 -79.63
C VAL A 423 -28.63 40.08 -79.15
N GLU A 424 -28.12 40.95 -80.02
CA GLU A 424 -27.37 42.14 -79.61
C GLU A 424 -28.18 43.12 -78.76
N ALA A 425 -29.45 43.34 -79.10
CA ALA A 425 -30.33 44.24 -78.34
C ALA A 425 -30.63 43.67 -76.94
N ALA A 426 -31.00 42.38 -76.86
CA ALA A 426 -31.21 41.68 -75.60
C ALA A 426 -29.94 41.67 -74.73
N SER A 427 -28.79 41.40 -75.34
CA SER A 427 -27.46 41.44 -74.70
C SER A 427 -27.18 42.79 -74.05
N ARG A 428 -27.41 43.88 -74.79
CA ARG A 428 -27.21 45.26 -74.31
C ARG A 428 -28.19 45.63 -73.20
N THR A 429 -29.48 45.28 -73.33
CA THR A 429 -30.49 45.56 -72.29
C THR A 429 -30.18 44.78 -71.00
N TYR A 430 -29.81 43.51 -71.08
CA TYR A 430 -29.46 42.70 -69.91
C TYR A 430 -28.22 43.24 -69.18
N GLY A 431 -27.15 43.56 -69.92
CA GLY A 431 -25.95 44.19 -69.36
C GLY A 431 -26.25 45.53 -68.69
N GLY A 432 -27.08 46.37 -69.32
CA GLY A 432 -27.53 47.65 -68.76
C GLY A 432 -28.32 47.49 -67.45
N LEU A 433 -29.19 46.48 -67.35
CA LEU A 433 -29.92 46.15 -66.12
C LEU A 433 -28.96 45.71 -65.00
N LEU A 434 -28.01 44.82 -65.28
CA LEU A 434 -27.02 44.38 -64.27
C LEU A 434 -26.14 45.53 -63.75
N VAL A 435 -25.80 46.51 -64.60
CA VAL A 435 -25.07 47.73 -64.18
C VAL A 435 -25.94 48.61 -63.29
N ARG A 436 -27.22 48.80 -63.60
CA ARG A 436 -28.15 49.59 -62.76
C ARG A 436 -28.43 48.92 -61.42
N ILE A 437 -28.66 47.60 -61.40
CA ILE A 437 -28.81 46.82 -60.16
C ILE A 437 -27.58 46.99 -59.26
N ALA A 438 -26.37 46.97 -59.83
CA ALA A 438 -25.14 47.20 -59.08
C ALA A 438 -25.05 48.61 -58.51
N ALA A 439 -25.35 49.64 -59.32
CA ALA A 439 -25.35 51.04 -58.87
C ALA A 439 -26.38 51.28 -57.77
N ALA A 440 -27.61 50.78 -57.94
CA ALA A 440 -28.68 50.91 -56.95
C ALA A 440 -28.34 50.19 -55.63
N THR A 441 -27.78 48.98 -55.70
CA THR A 441 -27.35 48.22 -54.51
C THR A 441 -26.24 48.94 -53.76
N GLN A 442 -25.25 49.49 -54.48
CA GLN A 442 -24.17 50.25 -53.85
C GLN A 442 -24.65 51.57 -53.26
N GLN A 443 -25.64 52.23 -53.88
CA GLN A 443 -26.26 53.43 -53.30
C GLN A 443 -27.08 53.10 -52.03
N LEU A 444 -27.87 52.02 -52.04
CA LEU A 444 -28.60 51.55 -50.85
C LEU A 444 -27.65 51.19 -49.69
N ALA A 445 -26.50 50.59 -49.99
CA ALA A 445 -25.45 50.31 -49.03
C ALA A 445 -24.81 51.58 -48.46
N ASN A 446 -24.48 52.56 -49.31
CA ASN A 446 -23.89 53.84 -48.90
C ASN A 446 -24.86 54.70 -48.08
N GLU A 447 -26.16 54.64 -48.37
CA GLU A 447 -27.20 55.36 -47.62
C GLU A 447 -27.64 54.62 -46.34
N GLY A 448 -27.21 53.36 -46.13
CA GLY A 448 -27.56 52.55 -44.96
C GLY A 448 -29.04 52.14 -44.88
N ARG A 449 -29.74 52.10 -46.02
CA ARG A 449 -31.21 51.96 -46.10
C ARG A 449 -31.70 50.52 -46.26
N THR A 450 -30.82 49.52 -46.14
CA THR A 450 -31.13 48.11 -46.46
C THR A 450 -30.25 47.14 -45.67
N ASP A 451 -30.81 45.97 -45.33
CA ASP A 451 -30.10 44.89 -44.63
C ASP A 451 -28.86 44.41 -45.41
N ALA A 452 -27.76 44.15 -44.68
CA ALA A 452 -26.53 43.60 -45.25
C ALA A 452 -26.77 42.30 -46.05
N ALA A 453 -27.69 41.44 -45.59
CA ALA A 453 -28.04 40.19 -46.28
C ALA A 453 -28.60 40.40 -47.70
N VAL A 454 -29.29 41.51 -47.97
CA VAL A 454 -29.76 41.86 -49.33
C VAL A 454 -28.58 42.31 -50.20
N ILE A 455 -27.73 43.18 -49.64
CA ILE A 455 -26.53 43.71 -50.31
C ILE A 455 -25.59 42.55 -50.69
N ASP A 456 -25.34 41.63 -49.77
CA ASP A 456 -24.51 40.43 -49.98
C ASP A 456 -25.13 39.51 -51.04
N SER A 457 -26.45 39.27 -50.99
CA SER A 457 -27.15 38.41 -51.97
C SER A 457 -27.09 38.97 -53.39
N VAL A 458 -27.39 40.26 -53.57
CA VAL A 458 -27.33 40.92 -54.89
C VAL A 458 -25.88 41.03 -55.38
N THR A 459 -24.92 41.29 -54.48
CA THR A 459 -23.49 41.34 -54.84
C THR A 459 -22.95 39.97 -55.24
N ALA A 460 -23.35 38.90 -54.54
CA ALA A 460 -22.99 37.52 -54.90
C ALA A 460 -23.59 37.12 -56.26
N MET A 461 -24.83 37.49 -56.55
CA MET A 461 -25.42 37.34 -57.88
C MET A 461 -24.61 38.06 -58.97
N LEU A 462 -24.32 39.35 -58.78
CA LEU A 462 -23.55 40.14 -59.73
C LEU A 462 -22.13 39.60 -59.93
N GLY A 463 -21.52 39.02 -58.90
CA GLY A 463 -20.20 38.36 -58.98
C GLY A 463 -20.23 37.00 -59.67
N ALA A 464 -21.34 36.26 -59.60
CA ALA A 464 -21.52 34.95 -60.24
C ALA A 464 -21.99 35.03 -61.70
N HIS A 465 -22.47 36.19 -62.19
CA HIS A 465 -22.98 36.29 -63.56
C HIS A 465 -21.87 36.24 -64.63
N PRO A 466 -21.95 35.33 -65.63
CA PRO A 466 -20.91 35.16 -66.65
C PRO A 466 -20.80 36.32 -67.66
N TRP A 467 -21.58 37.38 -67.48
CA TRP A 467 -21.66 38.56 -68.37
C TRP A 467 -20.77 39.73 -67.94
N ARG A 468 -20.16 39.70 -66.74
CA ARG A 468 -19.24 40.76 -66.27
C ARG A 468 -17.81 40.65 -66.79
N SER A 469 -17.47 39.58 -67.51
CA SER A 469 -16.10 39.25 -67.91
C SER A 469 -15.85 39.38 -69.42
N ARG A 470 -16.32 40.47 -70.02
CA ARG A 470 -15.92 40.95 -71.36
C ARG A 470 -15.91 42.48 -71.40
#